data_AF-A0A525JN86-F1
#
_entry.id   AF-A0A525JN86-F1
#
_cell.length_a   1.000
_cell.length_b   1.000
_cell.length_c   1.000
_cell.angle_alpha   90.00
_cell.angle_beta   90.00
_cell.angle_gamma   90.00
#
_symmetry.space_group_name_H-M   'P 1'
#
loop_
_entity.id
_entity.type
_entity.pdbx_description
1 polymer ?
#
loop_
_entity_poly.entity_id
_entity_poly.type
_entity_poly.pdbx_seq_one_letter_code
_entity_poly.pdbx_strand_id
1 'polypeptide(L)'
;MDSTFADATPARRPFFDRYLAANLILWAFTYLLISMRSFGMGSPWPTLLNYGLRRAAVCTAAFFLCILYQHLLLRSVSSARSRRLALAATLSLAGAVFYTGLNYVAFDVVAPSAETLRDTAMDLIWNTMLTFSSLIWSFVAWCAVVFALNSDDRAREQSLRLMEAQALAAESQNQMLRYQINPHFLFNTLNALSSLILQKDFDRAERMVLSLSNFLRASLEKTPGDKVTLADELTAQRQYLAIEQERFGDRLVLVEATPADLRDALVPGLILQPLIENAVKYGVARTTRPVRVEIGAALGEHGLVVTVRDDAVPDIAKAPTTLGVGLANVRRRLEVLYGEAGRLTCGPRPGGGFAATVELPLERR
;
A
#
# COMPACT_ATOMS: atom_id res chain seq x y z
N MET A 1 29.26 -10.91 3.24
CA MET A 1 29.97 -10.36 2.08
C MET A 1 28.93 -10.17 0.99
N ASP A 2 28.39 -9.00 0.69
CA ASP A 2 28.70 -7.66 1.13
C ASP A 2 27.43 -6.82 1.24
N SER A 3 27.45 -5.96 2.26
CA SER A 3 26.50 -4.93 2.59
C SER A 3 26.78 -3.68 1.76
N THR A 4 25.83 -3.26 0.93
CA THR A 4 25.76 -1.88 0.40
C THR A 4 24.33 -1.55 -0.05
N PHE A 5 23.36 -1.70 0.87
CA PHE A 5 22.17 -0.86 0.80
C PHE A 5 22.58 0.53 1.27
N ALA A 6 22.88 1.39 0.29
CA ALA A 6 23.10 2.80 0.53
C ALA A 6 21.85 3.39 1.18
N ASP A 7 21.99 3.71 2.46
CA ASP A 7 21.06 4.46 3.29
C ASP A 7 20.91 5.86 2.69
N ALA A 8 19.98 6.01 1.74
CA ALA A 8 19.56 7.30 1.25
C ALA A 8 18.63 7.91 2.29
N THR A 9 19.21 8.40 3.39
CA THR A 9 18.52 9.30 4.31
C THR A 9 17.92 10.43 3.47
N PRO A 10 16.59 10.62 3.43
CA PRO A 10 16.03 11.78 2.75
C PRO A 10 16.61 13.00 3.45
N ALA A 11 17.37 13.79 2.69
CA ALA A 11 17.93 15.05 3.16
C ALA A 11 16.80 15.81 3.85
N ARG A 12 16.86 15.89 5.19
CA ARG A 12 15.96 16.71 6.00
C ARG A 12 16.20 18.14 5.55
N ARG A 13 15.52 18.58 4.49
CA ARG A 13 15.41 20.00 4.17
C ARG A 13 14.91 20.63 5.46
N PRO A 14 15.65 21.57 6.07
CA PRO A 14 15.33 22.02 7.40
C PRO A 14 13.90 22.55 7.35
N PHE A 15 13.02 21.90 8.08
CA PHE A 15 11.62 22.29 8.23
C PHE A 15 11.50 23.79 8.59
N PHE A 16 12.57 24.36 9.16
CA PHE A 16 12.76 25.77 9.44
C PHE A 16 12.76 26.71 8.23
N ASP A 17 13.29 26.33 7.06
CA ASP A 17 13.63 27.31 6.01
C ASP A 17 12.40 28.03 5.43
N ARG A 18 11.35 27.27 5.12
CA ARG A 18 10.14 27.83 4.45
C ARG A 18 9.31 28.70 5.40
N TYR A 19 9.14 28.26 6.65
CA TYR A 19 8.41 29.04 7.65
C TYR A 19 9.21 30.29 8.06
N LEU A 20 10.52 30.17 8.25
CA LEU A 20 11.39 31.29 8.59
C LEU A 20 11.41 32.35 7.49
N ALA A 21 11.53 31.92 6.22
CA ALA A 21 11.47 32.82 5.06
C ALA A 21 10.12 33.55 4.99
N ALA A 22 9.00 32.83 5.15
CA ALA A 22 7.67 33.44 5.14
C ALA A 22 7.46 34.43 6.30
N ASN A 23 7.97 34.10 7.50
CA ASN A 23 7.91 35.00 8.66
C ASN A 23 8.74 36.27 8.43
N LEU A 24 9.94 36.12 7.85
CA LEU A 24 10.81 37.24 7.49
C LEU A 24 10.15 38.15 6.46
N ILE A 25 9.57 37.58 5.40
CA ILE A 25 8.85 38.32 4.36
C ILE A 25 7.68 39.10 4.95
N LEU A 26 6.86 38.46 5.80
CA LEU A 26 5.70 39.10 6.43
C LEU A 26 6.12 40.31 7.28
N TRP A 27 7.13 40.16 8.13
CA TRP A 27 7.56 41.24 9.03
C TRP A 27 8.38 42.31 8.32
N ALA A 28 9.17 41.96 7.31
CA ALA A 28 9.83 42.95 6.44
C ALA A 28 8.79 43.78 5.68
N PHE A 29 7.76 43.14 5.12
CA PHE A 29 6.67 43.83 4.45
C PHE A 29 5.89 44.73 5.41
N THR A 30 5.53 44.22 6.60
CA THR A 30 4.82 44.98 7.64
C THR A 30 5.66 46.19 8.09
N TYR A 31 6.97 46.01 8.29
CA TYR A 31 7.89 47.09 8.64
C TYR A 31 7.91 48.18 7.56
N LEU A 32 8.04 47.80 6.29
CA LEU A 32 8.08 48.73 5.16
C LEU A 32 6.76 49.49 5.02
N LEU A 33 5.63 48.78 5.06
CA LEU A 33 4.29 49.36 4.90
C LEU A 33 4.00 50.43 5.96
N ILE A 34 4.26 50.12 7.24
CA ILE A 34 4.02 51.06 8.33
C ILE A 34 5.06 52.19 8.31
N SER A 35 6.27 51.93 7.81
CA SER A 35 7.30 52.97 7.65
C SER A 35 6.98 53.97 6.57
N MET A 36 6.41 53.56 5.44
CA MET A 36 5.96 54.49 4.40
C MET A 36 4.98 55.54 4.94
N ARG A 37 4.08 55.16 5.86
CA ARG A 37 3.16 56.11 6.52
C ARG A 37 3.90 57.22 7.28
N SER A 38 5.08 56.90 7.84
CA SER A 38 5.89 57.86 8.62
C SER A 38 6.66 58.84 7.73
N PHE A 39 7.06 58.41 6.53
CA PHE A 39 7.76 59.27 5.56
C PHE A 39 6.88 60.39 4.99
N GLY A 40 5.55 60.18 4.93
CA GLY A 40 4.60 61.18 4.45
C GLY A 40 4.41 62.39 5.38
N MET A 41 4.98 62.37 6.59
CA MET A 41 4.78 63.39 7.62
C MET A 41 5.83 64.52 7.62
N GLY A 42 6.75 64.56 6.65
CA GLY A 42 7.74 65.66 6.52
C GLY A 42 8.71 65.82 7.70
N SER A 43 8.89 64.77 8.51
CA SER A 43 9.72 64.80 9.72
C SER A 43 11.23 64.88 9.42
N PRO A 44 12.04 65.54 10.27
CA PRO A 44 13.50 65.57 10.14
C PRO A 44 14.14 64.16 10.15
N TRP A 45 15.31 64.04 9.53
CA TRP A 45 15.98 62.74 9.35
C TRP A 45 16.30 61.99 10.66
N PRO A 46 16.77 62.65 11.74
CA PRO A 46 16.99 61.98 13.03
C PRO A 46 15.71 61.38 13.63
N THR A 47 14.56 62.05 13.45
CA THR A 47 13.26 61.58 13.94
C THR A 47 12.80 60.33 13.17
N LEU A 48 12.96 60.34 11.84
CA LEU A 48 12.62 59.20 11.00
C LEU A 48 13.47 57.97 11.33
N LEU A 49 14.78 58.15 11.57
CA LEU A 49 15.66 57.07 12.00
C LEU A 49 15.22 56.48 13.35
N ASN A 50 14.87 57.34 14.31
CA ASN A 50 14.40 56.92 15.62
C ASN A 50 13.10 56.09 15.53
N TYR A 51 12.12 56.56 14.74
CA TYR A 51 10.88 55.81 14.48
C TYR A 51 11.15 54.46 13.81
N GLY A 52 12.07 54.42 12.84
CA GLY A 52 12.50 53.18 12.20
C GLY A 52 13.08 52.17 13.20
N LEU A 53 14.01 52.60 14.06
CA LEU A 53 14.63 51.72 15.06
C LEU A 53 13.62 51.15 16.07
N ARG A 54 12.72 51.98 16.58
CA ARG A 54 11.66 51.51 17.50
C ARG A 54 10.74 50.51 16.81
N ARG A 55 10.32 50.81 15.58
CA ARG A 55 9.48 49.90 14.80
C ARG A 55 10.18 48.57 14.53
N ALA A 56 11.48 48.60 14.21
CA ALA A 56 12.28 47.40 14.03
C ALA A 56 12.24 46.54 15.31
N ALA A 57 12.41 47.13 16.49
CA ALA A 57 12.33 46.41 17.76
C ALA A 57 10.96 45.75 17.98
N VAL A 58 9.85 46.46 17.71
CA VAL A 58 8.49 45.90 17.84
C VAL A 58 8.25 44.77 16.84
N CYS A 59 8.67 44.94 15.57
CA CYS A 59 8.58 43.91 14.54
C CYS A 59 9.44 42.68 14.89
N THR A 60 10.62 42.86 15.47
CA THR A 60 11.47 41.75 15.94
C THR A 60 10.80 40.96 17.06
N ALA A 61 10.18 41.62 18.04
CA ALA A 61 9.43 40.94 19.10
C ALA A 61 8.28 40.10 18.52
N ALA A 62 7.56 40.67 17.55
CA ALA A 62 6.45 39.99 16.89
C ALA A 62 6.91 38.84 15.98
N PHE A 63 8.08 38.96 15.35
CA PHE A 63 8.73 37.88 14.60
C PHE A 63 9.00 36.66 15.48
N PHE A 64 9.56 36.84 16.68
CA PHE A 64 9.79 35.75 17.62
C PHE A 64 8.48 35.17 18.17
N LEU A 65 7.46 36.01 18.40
CA LEU A 65 6.13 35.55 18.79
C LEU A 65 5.50 34.65 17.71
N CYS A 66 5.67 34.99 16.43
CA CYS A 66 5.22 34.17 15.31
C CYS A 66 5.91 32.78 15.26
N ILE A 67 7.19 32.68 15.63
CA ILE A 67 7.89 31.40 15.76
C ILE A 67 7.25 30.54 16.88
N LEU A 68 6.93 31.15 18.02
CA LEU A 68 6.24 30.44 19.10
C LEU A 68 4.85 29.96 18.65
N TYR A 69 4.09 30.81 17.96
CA TYR A 69 2.75 30.46 17.46
C TYR A 69 2.80 29.33 16.45
N GLN A 70 3.79 29.35 15.55
CA GLN A 70 4.05 28.25 14.63
C GLN A 70 4.22 26.93 15.40
N HIS A 71 5.06 26.91 16.44
CA HIS A 71 5.29 25.69 17.23
C HIS A 71 4.02 25.16 17.89
N LEU A 72 3.20 26.05 18.45
CA LEU A 72 1.92 25.70 19.07
C LEU A 72 0.92 25.15 18.05
N LEU A 73 0.79 25.82 16.89
CA LEU A 73 -0.10 25.38 15.81
C LEU A 73 0.32 24.02 15.25
N LEU A 74 1.62 23.80 15.09
CA LEU A 74 2.15 22.52 14.61
C LEU A 74 2.05 21.40 15.66
N ARG A 75 2.09 21.70 16.95
CA ARG A 75 1.79 20.70 18.00
C ARG A 75 0.31 20.33 18.05
N SER A 76 -0.59 21.26 17.71
CA SER A 76 -2.03 21.02 17.67
C SER A 76 -2.51 20.22 16.44
N VAL A 77 -1.58 19.73 15.60
CA VAL A 77 -1.84 19.04 14.33
C VAL A 77 -2.78 17.84 14.43
N SER A 78 -2.72 17.13 15.56
CA SER A 78 -3.54 15.94 15.87
C SER A 78 -4.94 16.29 16.39
N SER A 79 -5.20 17.55 16.73
CA SER A 79 -6.50 18.00 17.23
C SER A 79 -7.51 18.21 16.10
N ALA A 80 -8.80 18.16 16.47
CA ALA A 80 -9.91 18.48 15.57
C ALA A 80 -9.74 19.85 14.88
N ARG A 81 -10.23 19.95 13.64
CA ARG A 81 -10.09 21.16 12.80
C ARG A 81 -10.65 22.41 13.50
N SER A 82 -11.78 22.29 14.19
CA SER A 82 -12.41 23.38 14.95
C SER A 82 -11.49 23.91 16.06
N ARG A 83 -10.86 23.03 16.83
CA ARG A 83 -9.92 23.40 17.90
C ARG A 83 -8.69 24.13 17.36
N ARG A 84 -8.20 23.73 16.19
CA ARG A 84 -7.06 24.37 15.53
C ARG A 84 -7.41 25.78 15.03
N LEU A 85 -8.60 25.95 14.45
CA LEU A 85 -9.09 27.27 14.03
C LEU A 85 -9.31 28.19 15.23
N ALA A 86 -9.90 27.68 16.31
CA ALA A 86 -10.07 28.43 17.57
C ALA A 86 -8.72 28.84 18.17
N LEU A 87 -7.72 27.95 18.15
CA LEU A 87 -6.36 28.27 18.59
C LEU A 87 -5.75 29.40 17.74
N ALA A 88 -5.83 29.31 16.41
CA ALA A 88 -5.30 30.36 15.53
C ALA A 88 -6.01 31.72 15.70
N ALA A 89 -7.33 31.73 15.87
CA ALA A 89 -8.07 32.95 16.17
C ALA A 89 -7.62 33.57 17.51
N THR A 90 -7.46 32.72 18.54
CA THR A 90 -7.01 33.15 19.88
C THR A 90 -5.58 33.70 19.83
N LEU A 91 -4.67 33.00 19.14
CA LEU A 91 -3.28 33.45 18.96
C LEU A 91 -3.23 34.75 18.16
N SER A 92 -4.05 34.90 17.12
CA SER A 92 -4.08 36.13 16.31
C SER A 92 -4.55 37.33 17.14
N LEU A 93 -5.59 37.15 17.94
CA LEU A 93 -6.08 38.17 18.86
C LEU A 93 -5.02 38.53 19.93
N ALA A 94 -4.43 37.52 20.57
CA ALA A 94 -3.40 37.73 21.58
C ALA A 94 -2.15 38.42 21.02
N GLY A 95 -1.73 38.05 19.80
CA GLY A 95 -0.61 38.68 19.11
C GLY A 95 -0.87 40.14 18.76
N ALA A 96 -2.08 40.44 18.27
CA ALA A 96 -2.50 41.81 17.98
C ALA A 96 -2.50 42.68 19.25
N VAL A 97 -3.09 42.20 20.35
CA VAL A 97 -3.08 42.90 21.64
C VAL A 97 -1.65 43.13 22.14
N PHE A 98 -0.80 42.09 22.07
CA PHE A 98 0.60 42.18 22.48
C PHE A 98 1.37 43.21 21.66
N TYR A 99 1.25 43.17 20.32
CA TYR A 99 1.92 44.13 19.46
C TYR A 99 1.43 45.54 19.74
N THR A 100 0.12 45.76 19.79
CA THR A 100 -0.46 47.09 20.02
C THR A 100 0.01 47.67 21.36
N GLY A 101 0.05 46.87 22.42
CA GLY A 101 0.61 47.29 23.71
C GLY A 101 2.10 47.65 23.62
N LEU A 102 2.90 46.84 22.93
CA LEU A 102 4.32 47.12 22.74
C LEU A 102 4.55 48.38 21.88
N ASN A 103 3.70 48.59 20.87
CA ASN A 103 3.72 49.78 20.02
C ASN A 103 3.38 51.04 20.82
N TYR A 104 2.31 50.99 21.63
CA TYR A 104 1.93 52.07 22.52
C TYR A 104 3.07 52.45 23.48
N VAL A 105 3.70 51.46 24.14
CA VAL A 105 4.84 51.73 25.02
C VAL A 105 6.00 52.37 24.25
N ALA A 106 6.32 51.85 23.06
CA ALA A 106 7.45 52.34 22.27
C ALA A 106 7.25 53.76 21.74
N PHE A 107 6.04 54.13 21.32
CA PHE A 107 5.78 55.41 20.65
C PHE A 107 5.15 56.47 21.55
N ASP A 108 4.33 56.07 22.53
CA ASP A 108 3.55 57.00 23.34
C ASP A 108 4.06 57.14 24.79
N VAL A 109 4.80 56.14 25.32
CA VAL A 109 5.34 56.18 26.69
C VAL A 109 6.83 56.51 26.73
N VAL A 110 7.66 55.78 25.98
CA VAL A 110 9.13 55.88 26.10
C VAL A 110 9.67 57.20 25.56
N ALA A 111 9.10 57.71 24.47
CA ALA A 111 9.43 59.05 23.98
C ALA A 111 8.29 59.54 23.07
N PRO A 112 7.25 60.15 23.67
CA PRO A 112 6.10 60.66 22.95
C PRO A 112 6.51 61.77 21.98
N SER A 113 5.84 61.81 20.83
CA SER A 113 6.04 62.90 19.88
C SER A 113 5.36 64.19 20.37
N ALA A 114 5.75 65.34 19.82
CA ALA A 114 5.10 66.61 20.14
C ALA A 114 3.61 66.63 19.75
N GLU A 115 3.23 65.82 18.76
CA GLU A 115 1.84 65.56 18.37
C GLU A 115 1.13 64.71 19.43
N THR A 116 1.75 63.61 19.86
CA THR A 116 1.23 62.73 20.94
C THR A 116 0.97 63.48 22.25
N LEU A 117 1.80 64.47 22.59
CA LEU A 117 1.60 65.30 23.78
C LEU A 117 0.42 66.26 23.67
N ARG A 118 -0.07 66.54 22.46
CA ARG A 118 -1.26 67.36 22.17
C ARG A 118 -2.52 66.54 21.90
N ASP A 119 -2.37 65.24 21.66
CA ASP A 119 -3.47 64.32 21.40
C ASP A 119 -4.45 64.28 22.58
N THR A 120 -5.74 64.29 22.28
CA THR A 120 -6.77 64.02 23.28
C THR A 120 -6.79 62.54 23.63
N ALA A 121 -7.45 62.18 24.74
CA ALA A 121 -7.68 60.77 25.06
C ALA A 121 -8.38 60.00 23.92
N MET A 122 -9.23 60.69 23.14
CA MET A 122 -9.93 60.08 22.01
C MET A 122 -9.00 59.80 20.83
N ASP A 123 -8.05 60.69 20.55
CA ASP A 123 -7.06 60.51 19.48
C ASP A 123 -6.14 59.31 19.79
N LEU A 124 -5.72 59.19 21.05
CA LEU A 124 -4.92 58.06 21.52
C LEU A 124 -5.66 56.72 21.41
N ILE A 125 -6.95 56.70 21.79
CA ILE A 125 -7.81 55.51 21.63
C ILE A 125 -7.93 55.17 20.14
N TRP A 126 -8.19 56.15 19.28
CA TRP A 126 -8.38 55.93 17.85
C TRP A 126 -7.11 55.38 17.18
N ASN A 127 -5.94 55.96 17.47
CA ASN A 127 -4.66 55.50 16.96
C ASN A 127 -4.34 54.08 17.43
N THR A 128 -4.61 53.76 18.70
CA THR A 128 -4.45 52.41 19.25
C THR A 128 -5.36 51.40 18.55
N MET A 129 -6.63 51.76 18.30
CA MET A 129 -7.60 50.92 17.60
C MET A 129 -7.22 50.69 16.13
N LEU A 130 -6.71 51.71 15.44
CA LEU A 130 -6.21 51.58 14.07
C LEU A 130 -4.99 50.65 14.00
N THR A 131 -4.05 50.78 14.94
CA THR A 131 -2.88 49.87 15.02
C THR A 131 -3.31 48.44 15.28
N PHE A 132 -4.22 48.22 16.24
CA PHE A 132 -4.79 46.89 16.48
C PHE A 132 -5.48 46.31 15.23
N SER A 133 -6.34 47.11 14.59
CA SER A 133 -7.13 46.69 13.42
C SER A 133 -6.27 46.37 12.20
N SER A 134 -5.15 47.08 12.02
CA SER A 134 -4.23 46.82 10.91
C SER A 134 -3.36 45.57 11.15
N LEU A 135 -3.00 45.28 12.40
CA LEU A 135 -2.03 44.23 12.71
C LEU A 135 -2.63 42.88 13.03
N ILE A 136 -3.90 42.83 13.45
CA ILE A 136 -4.63 41.56 13.56
C ILE A 136 -4.57 40.78 12.25
N TRP A 137 -4.62 41.47 11.11
CA TRP A 137 -4.51 40.85 9.78
C TRP A 137 -3.12 40.26 9.49
N SER A 138 -2.04 40.84 10.02
CA SER A 138 -0.69 40.24 9.90
C SER A 138 -0.60 38.92 10.66
N PHE A 139 -1.18 38.82 11.86
CA PHE A 139 -1.20 37.56 12.62
C PHE A 139 -2.15 36.52 12.02
N VAL A 140 -3.31 36.95 11.51
CA VAL A 140 -4.22 36.07 10.76
C VAL A 140 -3.54 35.53 9.50
N ALA A 141 -2.85 36.39 8.74
CA ALA A 141 -2.07 35.99 7.57
C ALA A 141 -0.96 35.00 7.94
N TRP A 142 -0.24 35.24 9.04
CA TRP A 142 0.76 34.29 9.54
C TRP A 142 0.16 32.92 9.85
N CYS A 143 -0.95 32.88 10.59
CA CYS A 143 -1.64 31.63 10.90
C CYS A 143 -2.07 30.93 9.60
N ALA A 144 -2.65 31.65 8.65
CA ALA A 144 -3.08 31.12 7.36
C ALA A 144 -1.91 30.49 6.57
N VAL A 145 -0.75 31.16 6.53
CA VAL A 145 0.47 30.62 5.91
C VAL A 145 0.93 29.34 6.60
N VAL A 146 0.93 29.31 7.94
CA VAL A 146 1.29 28.10 8.70
C VAL A 146 0.34 26.94 8.39
N PHE A 147 -0.97 27.20 8.28
CA PHE A 147 -1.93 26.19 7.87
C PHE A 147 -1.69 25.69 6.44
N ALA A 148 -1.45 26.60 5.50
CA ALA A 148 -1.25 26.28 4.09
C ALA A 148 0.00 25.40 3.89
N LEU A 149 1.14 25.79 4.46
CA LEU A 149 2.39 25.03 4.38
C LEU A 149 2.25 23.64 5.00
N ASN A 150 1.61 23.54 6.16
CA ASN A 150 1.34 22.26 6.82
C ASN A 150 0.38 21.38 6.03
N SER A 151 -0.64 21.93 5.39
CA SER A 151 -1.54 21.15 4.52
C SER A 151 -0.84 20.61 3.28
N ASP A 152 0.04 21.40 2.67
CA ASP A 152 0.85 21.00 1.51
C ASP A 152 1.82 19.87 1.89
N ASP A 153 2.52 19.99 3.03
CA ASP A 153 3.42 18.93 3.51
C ASP A 153 2.67 17.61 3.76
N ARG A 154 1.47 17.66 4.35
CA ARG A 154 0.64 16.46 4.58
C ARG A 154 0.12 15.84 3.30
N ALA A 155 -0.33 16.66 2.35
CA ALA A 155 -0.83 16.18 1.07
C ALA A 155 0.27 15.43 0.30
N ARG A 156 1.51 15.95 0.34
CA ARG A 156 2.68 15.30 -0.25
C ARG A 156 3.00 13.98 0.43
N GLU A 157 3.01 13.95 1.77
CA GLU A 157 3.29 12.73 2.51
C GLU A 157 2.24 11.65 2.25
N GLN A 158 0.96 12.02 2.18
CA GLN A 158 -0.13 11.10 1.82
C GLN A 158 0.01 10.58 0.39
N SER A 159 0.36 11.45 -0.57
CA SER A 159 0.59 11.05 -1.95
C SER A 159 1.73 10.04 -2.07
N LEU A 160 2.85 10.27 -1.36
CA LEU A 160 3.99 9.36 -1.36
C LEU A 160 3.61 8.00 -0.79
N ARG A 161 2.92 7.96 0.35
CA ARG A 161 2.44 6.70 0.96
C ARG A 161 1.48 5.95 0.02
N LEU A 162 0.63 6.67 -0.71
CA LEU A 162 -0.27 6.05 -1.69
C LEU A 162 0.51 5.44 -2.86
N MET A 163 1.50 6.14 -3.39
CA MET A 163 2.37 5.63 -4.45
C MET A 163 3.14 4.38 -4.02
N GLU A 164 3.68 4.37 -2.80
CA GLU A 164 4.36 3.20 -2.22
C GLU A 164 3.41 2.00 -2.07
N ALA A 165 2.20 2.22 -1.55
CA ALA A 165 1.19 1.17 -1.41
C ALA A 165 0.77 0.59 -2.78
N GLN A 166 0.60 1.46 -3.79
CA GLN A 166 0.30 1.04 -5.16
C GLN A 166 1.44 0.23 -5.79
N ALA A 167 2.69 0.65 -5.58
CA ALA A 167 3.85 -0.07 -6.08
C ALA A 167 3.96 -1.48 -5.47
N LEU A 168 3.78 -1.59 -4.14
CA LEU A 168 3.74 -2.89 -3.44
C LEU A 168 2.58 -3.76 -3.93
N ALA A 169 1.39 -3.18 -4.14
CA ALA A 169 0.25 -3.91 -4.69
C ALA A 169 0.55 -4.41 -6.12
N ALA A 170 1.10 -3.57 -6.99
CA ALA A 170 1.48 -3.94 -8.35
C ALA A 170 2.58 -5.02 -8.37
N GLU A 171 3.56 -4.94 -7.47
CA GLU A 171 4.59 -5.97 -7.32
C GLU A 171 3.96 -7.30 -6.88
N SER A 172 3.07 -7.27 -5.88
CA SER A 172 2.37 -8.47 -5.41
C SER A 172 1.50 -9.10 -6.50
N GLN A 173 0.82 -8.29 -7.32
CA GLN A 173 0.06 -8.75 -8.48
C GLN A 173 0.96 -9.37 -9.54
N ASN A 174 2.11 -8.75 -9.84
CA ASN A 174 3.10 -9.32 -10.75
C ASN A 174 3.67 -10.64 -10.23
N GLN A 175 3.96 -10.75 -8.94
CA GLN A 175 4.37 -12.00 -8.31
C GLN A 175 3.27 -13.06 -8.43
N MET A 176 2.01 -12.70 -8.16
CA MET A 176 0.85 -13.59 -8.31
C MET A 176 0.66 -14.07 -9.75
N LEU A 177 0.81 -13.18 -10.74
CA LEU A 177 0.78 -13.52 -12.17
C LEU A 177 1.92 -14.48 -12.53
N ARG A 178 3.13 -14.26 -12.01
CA ARG A 178 4.27 -15.19 -12.17
C ARG A 178 4.03 -16.57 -11.54
N TYR A 179 3.19 -16.67 -10.52
CA TYR A 179 2.83 -17.96 -9.89
C TYR A 179 1.75 -18.76 -10.64
N GLN A 180 1.08 -18.18 -11.64
CA GLN A 180 0.03 -18.89 -12.39
C GLN A 180 0.57 -19.97 -13.34
N ILE A 181 1.86 -19.93 -13.68
CA ILE A 181 2.54 -20.99 -14.44
C ILE A 181 3.66 -21.53 -13.55
N ASN A 182 3.58 -22.80 -13.16
CA ASN A 182 4.63 -23.48 -12.39
C ASN A 182 5.94 -23.47 -13.22
N PRO A 183 6.97 -22.67 -12.88
CA PRO A 183 8.15 -22.53 -13.74
C PRO A 183 8.91 -23.84 -13.88
N HIS A 184 8.90 -24.66 -12.82
CA HIS A 184 9.51 -25.98 -12.81
C HIS A 184 8.79 -26.96 -13.75
N PHE A 185 7.46 -26.88 -13.85
CA PHE A 185 6.73 -27.63 -14.87
C PHE A 185 7.20 -27.23 -16.27
N LEU A 186 7.26 -25.93 -16.58
CA LEU A 186 7.69 -25.46 -17.89
C LEU A 186 9.11 -25.93 -18.26
N PHE A 187 10.07 -25.81 -17.34
CA PHE A 187 11.43 -26.31 -17.56
C PHE A 187 11.46 -27.83 -17.79
N ASN A 188 10.67 -28.59 -17.02
CA ASN A 188 10.60 -30.04 -17.21
C ASN A 188 9.98 -30.45 -18.54
N THR A 189 8.92 -29.76 -18.97
CA THR A 189 8.28 -30.01 -20.27
C THR A 189 9.25 -29.68 -21.40
N LEU A 190 9.97 -28.56 -21.34
CA LEU A 190 10.98 -28.21 -22.34
C LEU A 190 12.14 -29.20 -22.40
N ASN A 191 12.61 -29.70 -21.26
CA ASN A 191 13.66 -30.73 -21.20
C ASN A 191 13.17 -32.07 -21.77
N ALA A 192 11.93 -32.46 -21.50
CA ALA A 192 11.32 -33.65 -22.08
C ALA A 192 11.18 -33.50 -23.61
N LEU A 193 10.73 -32.35 -24.09
CA LEU A 193 10.66 -32.03 -25.51
C LEU A 193 12.04 -32.12 -26.17
N SER A 194 13.07 -31.52 -25.57
CA SER A 194 14.45 -31.63 -26.06
C SER A 194 14.92 -33.08 -26.13
N SER A 195 14.58 -33.89 -25.12
CA SER A 195 14.91 -35.33 -25.10
C SER A 195 14.21 -36.10 -26.21
N LEU A 196 12.92 -35.82 -26.47
CA LEU A 196 12.16 -36.43 -27.57
C LEU A 196 12.75 -36.08 -28.94
N ILE A 197 13.14 -34.82 -29.14
CA ILE A 197 13.82 -34.36 -30.37
C ILE A 197 15.15 -35.09 -30.56
N LEU A 198 15.97 -35.21 -29.51
CA LEU A 198 17.25 -35.93 -29.56
C LEU A 198 17.06 -37.42 -29.85
N GLN A 199 15.97 -38.02 -29.37
CA GLN A 199 15.58 -39.42 -29.64
C GLN A 199 14.91 -39.61 -31.01
N LYS A 200 14.68 -38.53 -31.77
CA LYS A 200 13.96 -38.54 -33.06
C LYS A 200 12.51 -39.02 -32.97
N ASP A 201 11.89 -38.88 -31.80
CA ASP A 201 10.46 -39.15 -31.61
C ASP A 201 9.66 -37.87 -31.89
N PHE A 202 9.60 -37.52 -33.17
CA PHE A 202 9.01 -36.25 -33.63
C PHE A 202 7.48 -36.20 -33.40
N ASP A 203 6.80 -37.34 -33.47
CA ASP A 203 5.36 -37.42 -33.27
C ASP A 203 4.98 -37.06 -31.82
N ARG A 204 5.72 -37.57 -30.83
CA ARG A 204 5.51 -37.17 -29.42
C ARG A 204 5.95 -35.74 -29.15
N ALA A 205 7.04 -35.30 -29.77
CA ALA A 205 7.50 -33.92 -29.64
C ALA A 205 6.43 -32.92 -30.12
N GLU A 206 5.81 -33.18 -31.27
CA GLU A 206 4.72 -32.36 -31.81
C GLU A 206 3.51 -32.35 -30.87
N ARG A 207 3.07 -33.52 -30.39
CA ARG A 207 1.97 -33.62 -29.42
C ARG A 207 2.26 -32.87 -28.12
N MET A 208 3.50 -32.92 -27.62
CA MET A 208 3.91 -32.19 -26.43
C MET A 208 3.87 -30.67 -26.65
N VAL A 209 4.29 -30.17 -27.82
CA VAL A 209 4.20 -28.74 -28.18
C VAL A 209 2.75 -28.26 -28.26
N LEU A 210 1.89 -29.02 -28.95
CA LEU A 210 0.46 -28.69 -29.05
C LEU A 210 -0.23 -28.67 -27.68
N SER A 211 0.07 -29.68 -26.85
CA SER A 211 -0.47 -29.77 -25.50
C SER A 211 -0.01 -28.60 -24.63
N LEU A 212 1.27 -28.23 -24.70
CA LEU A 212 1.83 -27.06 -24.00
C LEU A 212 1.18 -25.75 -24.46
N SER A 213 0.98 -25.56 -25.77
CA SER A 213 0.32 -24.38 -26.33
C SER A 213 -1.13 -24.23 -25.82
N ASN A 214 -1.89 -25.33 -25.83
CA ASN A 214 -3.27 -25.36 -25.33
C ASN A 214 -3.34 -25.05 -23.83
N PHE A 215 -2.43 -25.62 -23.05
CA PHE A 215 -2.33 -25.36 -21.61
C PHE A 215 -2.02 -23.90 -21.31
N LEU A 216 -1.05 -23.29 -22.02
CA LEU A 216 -0.70 -21.88 -21.84
C LEU A 216 -1.86 -20.96 -22.20
N ARG A 217 -2.56 -21.23 -23.31
CA ARG A 217 -3.75 -20.46 -23.70
C ARG A 217 -4.84 -20.53 -22.62
N ALA A 218 -5.20 -21.74 -22.17
CA ALA A 218 -6.23 -21.94 -21.16
C ALA A 218 -5.86 -21.32 -19.79
N SER A 219 -4.56 -21.28 -19.46
CA SER A 219 -4.06 -20.68 -18.22
C SER A 219 -4.10 -19.14 -18.24
N LEU A 220 -3.96 -18.52 -19.42
CA LEU A 220 -3.97 -17.06 -19.59
C LEU A 220 -5.40 -16.48 -19.70
N GLU A 221 -6.39 -17.29 -20.09
CA GLU A 221 -7.78 -16.86 -20.25
C GLU A 221 -8.56 -16.79 -18.92
N LYS A 222 -8.07 -17.41 -17.84
CA LYS A 222 -8.80 -17.53 -16.56
C LYS A 222 -8.30 -16.54 -15.50
N THR A 223 -9.21 -15.76 -14.93
CA THR A 223 -8.90 -14.89 -13.78
C THR A 223 -8.81 -15.71 -12.49
N PRO A 224 -7.72 -15.58 -11.69
CA PRO A 224 -7.61 -16.28 -10.43
C PRO A 224 -8.62 -15.78 -9.40
N GLY A 225 -9.22 -16.70 -8.66
CA GLY A 225 -10.11 -16.38 -7.54
C GLY A 225 -11.59 -16.56 -7.85
N ASP A 226 -11.98 -16.52 -9.13
CA ASP A 226 -13.34 -16.81 -9.53
C ASP A 226 -13.68 -18.29 -9.32
N LYS A 227 -14.95 -18.54 -8.98
CA LYS A 227 -15.50 -19.89 -8.95
C LYS A 227 -15.75 -20.35 -10.38
N VAL A 228 -15.29 -21.55 -10.70
CA VAL A 228 -15.47 -22.20 -12.01
C VAL A 228 -16.26 -23.48 -11.81
N THR A 229 -16.85 -24.02 -12.87
CA THR A 229 -17.48 -25.34 -12.77
C THR A 229 -16.42 -26.41 -12.55
N LEU A 230 -16.78 -27.48 -11.84
CA LEU A 230 -15.91 -28.65 -11.68
C LEU A 230 -15.53 -29.23 -13.06
N ALA A 231 -16.41 -29.14 -14.05
CA ALA A 231 -16.12 -29.49 -15.44
C ALA A 231 -14.96 -28.68 -16.03
N ASP A 232 -14.95 -27.35 -15.82
CA ASP A 232 -13.89 -26.46 -16.32
C ASP A 232 -12.56 -26.73 -15.63
N GLU A 233 -12.60 -27.03 -14.33
CA GLU A 233 -11.42 -27.41 -13.57
C GLU A 233 -10.87 -28.76 -14.07
N LEU A 234 -11.71 -29.81 -14.17
CA LEU A 234 -11.32 -31.12 -14.72
C LEU A 234 -10.75 -31.01 -16.13
N THR A 235 -11.32 -30.16 -16.97
CA THR A 235 -10.81 -29.93 -18.34
C THR A 235 -9.41 -29.33 -18.32
N ALA A 236 -9.15 -28.35 -17.45
CA ALA A 236 -7.80 -27.80 -17.27
C ALA A 236 -6.81 -28.87 -16.76
N GLN A 237 -7.26 -29.70 -15.81
CA GLN A 237 -6.44 -30.79 -15.25
C GLN A 237 -6.12 -31.89 -16.27
N ARG A 238 -7.05 -32.21 -17.19
CA ARG A 238 -6.78 -33.13 -18.32
C ARG A 238 -5.68 -32.59 -19.23
N GLN A 239 -5.71 -31.30 -19.54
CA GLN A 239 -4.68 -30.67 -20.38
C GLN A 239 -3.30 -30.74 -19.72
N TYR A 240 -3.23 -30.45 -18.41
CA TYR A 240 -2.00 -30.60 -17.64
C TYR A 240 -1.50 -32.06 -17.64
N LEU A 241 -2.37 -33.02 -17.33
CA LEU A 241 -2.01 -34.43 -17.25
C LEU A 241 -1.64 -35.03 -18.60
N ALA A 242 -2.19 -34.54 -19.72
CA ALA A 242 -1.78 -34.95 -21.07
C ALA A 242 -0.31 -34.61 -21.34
N ILE A 243 0.17 -33.44 -20.87
CA ILE A 243 1.58 -33.06 -21.00
C ILE A 243 2.47 -33.97 -20.14
N GLU A 244 2.07 -34.25 -18.90
CA GLU A 244 2.82 -35.15 -18.03
C GLU A 244 2.77 -36.61 -18.53
N GLN A 245 1.70 -37.04 -19.20
CA GLN A 245 1.62 -38.35 -19.86
C GLN A 245 2.62 -38.45 -21.01
N GLU A 246 2.77 -37.41 -21.83
CA GLU A 246 3.81 -37.41 -22.86
C GLU A 246 5.22 -37.49 -22.27
N ARG A 247 5.44 -36.96 -21.06
CA ARG A 247 6.72 -37.05 -20.33
C ARG A 247 6.95 -38.42 -19.68
N PHE A 248 5.94 -38.97 -19.01
CA PHE A 248 6.07 -40.19 -18.21
C PHE A 248 5.69 -41.47 -18.97
N GLY A 249 5.09 -41.34 -20.15
CA GLY A 249 4.59 -42.44 -20.97
C GLY A 249 3.53 -43.25 -20.23
N ASP A 250 3.56 -44.57 -20.43
CA ASP A 250 2.63 -45.53 -19.84
C ASP A 250 2.70 -45.61 -18.31
N ARG A 251 3.63 -44.88 -17.67
CA ARG A 251 3.72 -44.84 -16.21
C ARG A 251 2.64 -43.99 -15.55
N LEU A 252 2.07 -43.01 -16.24
CA LEU A 252 1.00 -42.17 -15.69
C LEU A 252 -0.35 -42.63 -16.25
N VAL A 253 -1.18 -43.24 -15.42
CA VAL A 253 -2.53 -43.68 -15.80
C VAL A 253 -3.57 -42.78 -15.14
N LEU A 254 -4.28 -41.99 -15.93
CA LEU A 254 -5.38 -41.13 -15.44
C LEU A 254 -6.69 -41.91 -15.35
N VAL A 255 -7.37 -41.80 -14.21
CA VAL A 255 -8.74 -42.30 -14.02
C VAL A 255 -9.62 -41.17 -13.51
N GLU A 256 -10.76 -40.95 -14.16
CA GLU A 256 -11.73 -39.96 -13.71
C GLU A 256 -13.01 -40.65 -13.23
N ALA A 257 -13.29 -40.51 -11.94
CA ALA A 257 -14.45 -41.06 -11.26
C ALA A 257 -15.36 -39.92 -10.76
N THR A 258 -15.76 -39.04 -11.67
CA THR A 258 -16.63 -37.88 -11.36
C THR A 258 -18.02 -38.05 -11.98
N PRO A 259 -19.08 -38.18 -11.16
CA PRO A 259 -20.47 -38.22 -11.61
C PRO A 259 -20.86 -37.00 -12.46
N ALA A 260 -21.71 -37.19 -13.46
CA ALA A 260 -22.10 -36.13 -14.39
C ALA A 260 -22.89 -35.00 -13.71
N ASP A 261 -23.71 -35.33 -12.71
CA ASP A 261 -24.55 -34.42 -11.92
C ASP A 261 -23.76 -33.49 -10.98
N LEU A 262 -22.47 -33.77 -10.76
CA LEU A 262 -21.56 -32.93 -9.96
C LEU A 262 -20.66 -32.02 -10.82
N ARG A 263 -20.72 -32.14 -12.15
CA ARG A 263 -19.83 -31.37 -13.04
C ARG A 263 -20.12 -29.87 -13.06
N ASP A 264 -21.36 -29.47 -12.81
CA ASP A 264 -21.78 -28.06 -12.74
C ASP A 264 -21.57 -27.45 -11.35
N ALA A 265 -21.02 -28.21 -10.39
CA ALA A 265 -20.70 -27.69 -9.08
C ALA A 265 -19.61 -26.63 -9.17
N LEU A 266 -19.76 -25.53 -8.44
CA LEU A 266 -18.81 -24.44 -8.41
C LEU A 266 -17.67 -24.74 -7.43
N VAL A 267 -16.44 -24.61 -7.91
CA VAL A 267 -15.21 -24.77 -7.12
C VAL A 267 -14.30 -23.56 -7.32
N PRO A 268 -13.45 -23.19 -6.35
CA PRO A 268 -12.44 -22.15 -6.59
C PRO A 268 -11.54 -22.56 -7.76
N GLY A 269 -11.33 -21.70 -8.76
CA GLY A 269 -10.49 -22.05 -9.90
C GLY A 269 -9.07 -22.43 -9.49
N LEU A 270 -8.48 -23.45 -10.13
CA LEU A 270 -7.16 -24.02 -9.82
C LEU A 270 -7.05 -24.68 -8.45
N ILE A 271 -8.15 -25.11 -7.85
CA ILE A 271 -8.12 -25.82 -6.55
C ILE A 271 -7.56 -27.24 -6.67
N LEU A 272 -7.72 -27.91 -7.83
CA LEU A 272 -7.25 -29.29 -8.04
C LEU A 272 -5.80 -29.36 -8.50
N GLN A 273 -5.30 -28.29 -9.12
CA GLN A 273 -3.93 -28.22 -9.64
C GLN A 273 -2.87 -28.66 -8.61
N PRO A 274 -2.83 -28.13 -7.37
CA PRO A 274 -1.78 -28.49 -6.42
C PRO A 274 -1.89 -29.94 -5.91
N LEU A 275 -3.09 -30.52 -5.93
CA LEU A 275 -3.32 -31.91 -5.54
C LEU A 275 -2.79 -32.86 -6.62
N ILE A 276 -3.04 -32.53 -7.89
CA ILE A 276 -2.59 -33.31 -9.03
C ILE A 276 -1.07 -33.20 -9.21
N GLU A 277 -0.52 -31.99 -9.09
CA GLU A 277 0.94 -31.79 -9.08
C GLU A 277 1.61 -32.62 -7.97
N ASN A 278 0.98 -32.72 -6.80
CA ASN A 278 1.47 -33.54 -5.70
C ASN A 278 1.49 -35.03 -6.07
N ALA A 279 0.40 -35.56 -6.66
CA ALA A 279 0.32 -36.95 -7.11
C ALA A 279 1.36 -37.28 -8.19
N VAL A 280 1.57 -36.38 -9.17
CA VAL A 280 2.59 -36.57 -10.21
C VAL A 280 4.01 -36.48 -9.63
N LYS A 281 4.30 -35.46 -8.83
CA LYS A 281 5.65 -35.22 -8.28
C LYS A 281 6.10 -36.29 -7.29
N TYR A 282 5.21 -36.73 -6.40
CA TYR A 282 5.57 -37.65 -5.33
C TYR A 282 5.17 -39.10 -5.61
N GLY A 283 4.09 -39.33 -6.38
CA GLY A 283 3.68 -40.67 -6.79
C GLY A 283 4.40 -41.11 -8.07
N VAL A 284 4.10 -40.46 -9.19
CA VAL A 284 4.56 -40.90 -10.52
C VAL A 284 6.07 -40.74 -10.69
N ALA A 285 6.61 -39.55 -10.44
CA ALA A 285 8.02 -39.25 -10.74
C ALA A 285 9.01 -40.07 -9.89
N ARG A 286 8.58 -40.58 -8.73
CA ARG A 286 9.39 -41.40 -7.81
C ARG A 286 9.19 -42.89 -8.00
N THR A 287 8.29 -43.30 -8.90
CA THR A 287 7.94 -44.70 -9.11
C THR A 287 8.30 -45.14 -10.53
N THR A 288 8.91 -46.32 -10.66
CA THR A 288 9.29 -46.88 -11.97
C THR A 288 8.15 -47.66 -12.63
N ARG A 289 7.23 -48.22 -11.84
CA ARG A 289 6.01 -48.89 -12.33
C ARG A 289 4.92 -47.89 -12.73
N PRO A 290 3.90 -48.31 -13.48
CA PRO A 290 2.68 -47.54 -13.67
C PRO A 290 2.03 -47.14 -12.35
N VAL A 291 1.62 -45.89 -12.27
CA VAL A 291 0.90 -45.27 -11.14
C VAL A 291 -0.43 -44.76 -11.66
N ARG A 292 -1.50 -45.20 -11.01
CA ARG A 292 -2.85 -44.70 -11.27
C ARG A 292 -3.05 -43.41 -10.47
N VAL A 293 -3.35 -42.32 -11.16
CA VAL A 293 -3.82 -41.06 -10.56
C VAL A 293 -5.31 -40.94 -10.84
N GLU A 294 -6.11 -40.95 -9.79
CA GLU A 294 -7.55 -40.91 -9.86
C GLU A 294 -8.10 -39.60 -9.32
N ILE A 295 -8.97 -38.95 -10.10
CA ILE A 295 -9.74 -37.76 -9.70
C ILE A 295 -11.19 -38.18 -9.54
N GLY A 296 -11.71 -38.09 -8.32
CA GLY A 296 -13.09 -38.44 -7.98
C GLY A 296 -13.85 -37.28 -7.38
N ALA A 297 -15.18 -37.27 -7.55
CA ALA A 297 -16.06 -36.37 -6.84
C ALA A 297 -17.27 -37.12 -6.29
N ALA A 298 -17.74 -36.74 -5.12
CA ALA A 298 -18.92 -37.31 -4.47
C ALA A 298 -19.67 -36.24 -3.67
N LEU A 299 -20.93 -36.50 -3.37
CA LEU A 299 -21.70 -35.74 -2.39
C LEU A 299 -21.44 -36.34 -1.00
N GLY A 300 -20.87 -35.56 -0.09
CA GLY A 300 -20.70 -35.90 1.32
C GLY A 300 -21.76 -35.23 2.19
N GLU A 301 -21.67 -35.42 3.51
CA GLU A 301 -22.62 -34.85 4.48
C GLU A 301 -22.66 -33.32 4.47
N HIS A 302 -21.53 -32.68 4.14
CA HIS A 302 -21.36 -31.23 4.21
C HIS A 302 -21.23 -30.54 2.83
N GLY A 303 -21.44 -31.28 1.74
CA GLY A 303 -21.40 -30.72 0.39
C GLY A 303 -20.57 -31.55 -0.59
N LEU A 304 -19.82 -30.87 -1.45
CA LEU A 304 -18.99 -31.49 -2.48
C LEU A 304 -17.68 -32.00 -1.86
N VAL A 305 -17.37 -33.26 -2.14
CA VAL A 305 -16.09 -33.89 -1.79
C VAL A 305 -15.35 -34.20 -3.09
N VAL A 306 -14.20 -33.57 -3.31
CA VAL A 306 -13.34 -33.84 -4.46
C VAL A 306 -12.03 -34.46 -3.99
N THR A 307 -11.68 -35.62 -4.52
CA THR A 307 -10.50 -36.39 -4.10
C THR A 307 -9.56 -36.60 -5.26
N VAL A 308 -8.28 -36.37 -5.03
CA VAL A 308 -7.20 -36.81 -5.91
C VAL A 308 -6.39 -37.85 -5.15
N ARG A 309 -6.28 -39.05 -5.72
CA ARG A 309 -5.57 -40.16 -5.09
C ARG A 309 -4.66 -40.87 -6.08
N ASP A 310 -3.50 -41.29 -5.60
CA ASP A 310 -2.61 -42.17 -6.34
C ASP A 310 -2.50 -43.54 -5.66
N ASP A 311 -1.94 -44.51 -6.39
CA ASP A 311 -1.65 -45.85 -5.89
C ASP A 311 -0.15 -46.11 -5.73
N ALA A 312 0.71 -45.09 -5.73
CA ALA A 312 2.17 -45.28 -5.73
C ALA A 312 2.64 -46.02 -4.46
N VAL A 313 3.62 -46.92 -4.57
CA VAL A 313 4.16 -47.59 -3.37
C VAL A 313 4.95 -46.54 -2.57
N PRO A 314 4.62 -46.30 -1.29
CA PRO A 314 5.38 -45.33 -0.51
C PRO A 314 6.80 -45.85 -0.28
N ASP A 315 7.81 -45.07 -0.65
CA ASP A 315 9.12 -45.17 -0.02
C ASP A 315 8.98 -44.56 1.38
N ILE A 316 8.64 -45.39 2.36
CA ILE A 316 8.29 -44.98 3.74
C ILE A 316 9.43 -44.16 4.38
N ALA A 317 10.68 -44.38 3.96
CA ALA A 317 11.84 -43.64 4.42
C ALA A 317 11.92 -42.18 3.91
N LYS A 318 11.12 -41.80 2.90
CA LYS A 318 11.14 -40.47 2.27
C LYS A 318 9.76 -39.80 2.21
N ALA A 319 8.79 -40.28 2.97
CA ALA A 319 7.48 -39.66 3.09
C ALA A 319 7.62 -38.26 3.72
N PRO A 320 7.17 -37.17 3.05
CA PRO A 320 7.28 -35.83 3.62
C PRO A 320 6.42 -35.73 4.88
N THR A 321 7.03 -35.30 5.99
CA THR A 321 6.39 -35.12 7.30
C THR A 321 5.57 -33.84 7.41
N THR A 322 5.73 -32.91 6.46
CA THR A 322 5.03 -31.61 6.41
C THR A 322 4.27 -31.45 5.10
N LEU A 323 3.11 -30.79 5.14
CA LEU A 323 2.40 -30.37 3.92
C LEU A 323 3.34 -29.54 3.03
N GLY A 324 3.45 -29.91 1.76
CA GLY A 324 4.12 -29.08 0.76
C GLY A 324 3.42 -27.72 0.61
N VAL A 325 4.17 -26.72 0.16
CA VAL A 325 3.70 -25.32 -0.01
C VAL A 325 2.39 -25.24 -0.81
N GLY A 326 2.23 -26.07 -1.86
CA GLY A 326 1.01 -26.11 -2.67
C GLY A 326 -0.24 -26.54 -1.89
N LEU A 327 -0.17 -27.65 -1.15
CA LEU A 327 -1.30 -28.12 -0.34
C LEU A 327 -1.59 -27.18 0.85
N ALA A 328 -0.56 -26.57 1.43
CA ALA A 328 -0.73 -25.56 2.47
C ALA A 328 -1.49 -24.32 1.95
N ASN A 329 -1.21 -23.91 0.71
CA ASN A 329 -1.94 -22.82 0.05
C ASN A 329 -3.39 -23.19 -0.25
N VAL A 330 -3.66 -24.43 -0.68
CA VAL A 330 -5.05 -24.93 -0.86
C VAL A 330 -5.81 -24.86 0.46
N ARG A 331 -5.24 -25.36 1.56
CA ARG A 331 -5.86 -25.28 2.89
C ARG A 331 -6.20 -23.85 3.28
N ARG A 332 -5.22 -22.94 3.22
CA ARG A 332 -5.43 -21.53 3.56
C ARG A 332 -6.51 -20.87 2.68
N ARG A 333 -6.53 -21.20 1.39
CA ARG A 333 -7.53 -20.67 0.45
C ARG A 333 -8.94 -21.15 0.79
N LEU A 334 -9.10 -22.42 1.16
CA LEU A 334 -10.38 -22.95 1.61
C LEU A 334 -10.84 -22.28 2.92
N GLU A 335 -9.94 -22.08 3.88
CA GLU A 335 -10.22 -21.36 5.14
C GLU A 335 -10.69 -19.92 4.88
N VAL A 336 -10.05 -19.20 3.95
CA VAL A 336 -10.44 -17.81 3.61
C VAL A 336 -11.80 -17.75 2.92
N LEU A 337 -12.11 -18.70 2.03
CA LEU A 337 -13.34 -18.66 1.22
C LEU A 337 -14.55 -19.25 1.94
N TYR A 338 -14.35 -20.27 2.78
CA TYR A 338 -15.43 -21.08 3.34
C TYR A 338 -15.34 -21.23 4.87
N GLY A 339 -14.31 -20.68 5.52
CA GLY A 339 -14.10 -20.87 6.96
C GLY A 339 -14.00 -22.35 7.33
N GLU A 340 -14.68 -22.75 8.40
CA GLU A 340 -14.75 -24.15 8.87
C GLU A 340 -15.44 -25.10 7.88
N ALA A 341 -16.22 -24.58 6.92
CA ALA A 341 -16.93 -25.40 5.93
C ALA A 341 -16.05 -25.85 4.74
N GLY A 342 -14.84 -25.28 4.60
CA GLY A 342 -13.86 -25.66 3.57
C GLY A 342 -12.68 -26.37 4.18
N ARG A 343 -12.48 -27.65 3.85
CA ARG A 343 -11.43 -28.47 4.46
C ARG A 343 -10.55 -29.16 3.44
N LEU A 344 -9.25 -29.23 3.74
CA LEU A 344 -8.31 -30.09 3.05
C LEU A 344 -7.76 -31.15 4.01
N THR A 345 -8.07 -32.41 3.73
CA THR A 345 -7.42 -33.57 4.37
C THR A 345 -6.49 -34.24 3.38
N CYS A 346 -5.30 -34.64 3.83
CA CYS A 346 -4.41 -35.42 3.00
C CYS A 346 -3.58 -36.39 3.85
N GLY A 347 -3.18 -37.50 3.24
CA GLY A 347 -2.42 -38.52 3.94
C GLY A 347 -2.17 -39.79 3.11
N PRO A 348 -1.34 -40.70 3.64
CA PRO A 348 -1.12 -42.00 3.04
C PRO A 348 -2.42 -42.84 3.07
N ARG A 349 -2.59 -43.70 2.06
CA ARG A 349 -3.75 -44.60 1.97
C ARG A 349 -3.44 -45.99 2.55
N PRO A 350 -4.45 -46.66 3.14
CA PRO A 350 -4.35 -48.10 3.42
C PRO A 350 -4.10 -48.87 2.12
N GLY A 351 -3.00 -49.63 2.06
CA GLY A 351 -2.59 -50.37 0.85
C GLY A 351 -1.59 -49.64 -0.06
N GLY A 352 -1.14 -48.45 0.32
CA GLY A 352 -0.16 -47.66 -0.45
C GLY A 352 -0.80 -46.52 -1.23
N GLY A 353 0.03 -45.54 -1.60
CA GLY A 353 -0.37 -44.30 -2.27
C GLY A 353 -0.71 -43.17 -1.31
N PHE A 354 -1.07 -42.03 -1.89
CA PHE A 354 -1.46 -40.83 -1.17
C PHE A 354 -2.86 -40.37 -1.63
N ALA A 355 -3.62 -39.77 -0.73
CA ALA A 355 -4.89 -39.13 -1.05
C ALA A 355 -4.89 -37.69 -0.53
N ALA A 356 -5.41 -36.78 -1.34
CA ALA A 356 -5.77 -35.44 -0.94
C ALA A 356 -7.24 -35.20 -1.28
N THR A 357 -8.02 -34.81 -0.28
CA THR A 357 -9.46 -34.64 -0.34
C THR A 357 -9.81 -33.23 0.09
N VAL A 358 -10.53 -32.54 -0.79
CA VAL A 358 -11.11 -31.22 -0.59
C VAL A 358 -12.59 -31.39 -0.32
N GLU A 359 -13.06 -30.82 0.78
CA GLU A 359 -14.47 -30.76 1.15
C GLU A 359 -14.90 -29.30 1.15
N LEU A 360 -16.01 -28.98 0.48
CA LEU A 360 -16.55 -27.63 0.39
C LEU A 360 -18.08 -27.65 0.19
N PRO A 361 -18.79 -26.56 0.53
CA PRO A 361 -20.23 -26.47 0.32
C PRO A 361 -20.59 -26.66 -1.15
N LEU A 362 -21.64 -27.43 -1.43
CA LEU A 362 -22.12 -27.59 -2.81
C LEU A 362 -22.81 -26.31 -3.27
N GLU A 363 -22.21 -25.65 -4.25
CA GLU A 363 -22.77 -24.52 -4.97
C GLU A 363 -22.97 -24.88 -6.44
N ARG A 364 -24.02 -24.38 -7.08
CA ARG A 364 -24.30 -24.61 -8.50
C ARG A 364 -24.47 -23.27 -9.21
N ARG A 365 -24.18 -23.26 -10.52
CA ARG A 365 -24.29 -22.08 -11.38
C ARG A 365 -25.73 -21.59 -11.51
#